data_AF-A0A2V7VN40-F1
#
_entry.id   AF-A0A2V7VN40-F1
#
_cell.length_a   1.000
_cell.length_b   1.000
_cell.length_c   1.000
_cell.angle_alpha   90.00
_cell.angle_beta   90.00
_cell.angle_gamma   90.00
#
_symmetry.space_group_name_H-M   'P 1'
#
loop_
_entity.id
_entity.type
_entity.pdbx_description
1 polymer ?
#
loop_
_entity_poly.entity_id
_entity_poly.type
_entity_poly.pdbx_seq_one_letter_code
_entity_poly.pdbx_strand_id
1 'polypeptide(L)'
;MRTLPDLLPLFPLPNIVLFPQMPLPLHVFEPRYRKMVGDVLDSHQTIGMALLQPGWEPHYQGRPAIYPIGCAGLIEQSEPLDQGRYNILLRGVTRFRILEEHDGEPYRLASIDALGDEPGDPASLEEMRRKVLAAIGRAS
;
A
#
# COMPACT_ATOMS: atom_id res chain seq x y z
N MET A 1 13.01 -5.97 12.34
CA MET A 1 12.31 -5.42 11.16
C MET A 1 11.85 -6.59 10.31
N ARG A 2 10.58 -6.66 9.90
CA ARG A 2 10.15 -7.65 8.90
C ARG A 2 10.70 -7.21 7.55
N THR A 3 11.39 -8.12 6.86
CA THR A 3 11.86 -7.92 5.49
C THR A 3 10.67 -8.03 4.55
N LEU A 4 10.55 -7.10 3.60
CA LEU A 4 9.55 -7.19 2.55
C LEU A 4 9.91 -8.33 1.58
N PRO A 5 8.93 -8.95 0.90
CA PRO A 5 9.21 -9.93 -0.14
C PRO A 5 9.92 -9.27 -1.34
N ASP A 6 10.76 -10.02 -2.05
CA ASP A 6 11.47 -9.55 -3.25
C ASP A 6 10.50 -9.16 -4.38
N LEU A 7 9.36 -9.84 -4.45
CA LEU A 7 8.26 -9.55 -5.36
C LEU A 7 7.00 -9.23 -4.55
N LEU A 8 6.51 -8.01 -4.71
CA LEU A 8 5.37 -7.51 -3.97
C LEU A 8 4.14 -7.39 -4.88
N PRO A 9 3.02 -8.08 -4.57
CA PRO A 9 1.76 -7.84 -5.26
C PRO A 9 1.26 -6.43 -5.00
N LEU A 10 0.95 -5.68 -6.07
CA LEU A 10 0.49 -4.30 -5.95
C LEU A 10 -1.03 -4.22 -6.04
N PHE A 11 -1.60 -3.37 -5.18
CA PHE A 11 -3.00 -3.00 -5.18
C PHE A 11 -3.16 -1.50 -5.50
N PRO A 12 -3.26 -1.15 -6.79
CA PRO A 12 -3.48 0.24 -7.19
C PRO A 12 -4.91 0.68 -6.92
N LEU A 13 -5.07 1.80 -6.21
CA LEU A 13 -6.38 2.45 -6.02
C LEU A 13 -6.36 3.91 -6.49
N PRO A 14 -7.48 4.44 -6.99
CA PRO A 14 -7.63 5.87 -7.19
C PRO A 14 -7.85 6.58 -5.85
N ASN A 15 -7.28 7.76 -5.69
CA ASN A 15 -7.57 8.72 -4.60
C ASN A 15 -7.27 8.25 -3.16
N ILE A 16 -6.70 7.06 -2.98
CA ILE A 16 -6.36 6.53 -1.65
C ILE A 16 -4.85 6.32 -1.56
N VAL A 17 -4.24 6.89 -0.51
CA VAL A 17 -2.83 6.69 -0.17
C VAL A 17 -2.76 6.05 1.21
N LEU A 18 -1.97 4.99 1.33
CA LEU A 18 -1.64 4.38 2.62
C LEU A 18 -0.33 4.99 3.14
N PHE A 19 -0.33 5.43 4.40
CA PHE A 19 0.89 5.81 5.08
C PHE A 19 1.32 4.72 6.07
N PRO A 20 2.62 4.65 6.41
CA PRO A 20 3.09 3.80 7.50
C PRO A 20 2.25 4.01 8.77
N GLN A 21 1.99 2.91 9.49
CA GLN A 21 1.20 2.84 10.73
C GLN A 21 -0.31 3.13 10.59
N MET A 22 -0.80 3.62 9.44
CA MET A 22 -2.24 3.85 9.25
C MET A 22 -2.99 2.53 9.04
N PRO A 23 -4.13 2.32 9.72
CA PRO A 23 -5.08 1.27 9.38
C PRO A 23 -5.92 1.68 8.15
N LEU A 24 -6.19 0.74 7.25
CA LEU A 24 -7.02 0.94 6.07
C LEU A 24 -7.93 -0.28 5.86
N PRO A 25 -9.24 -0.18 6.19
CA PRO A 25 -10.20 -1.23 5.87
C PRO A 25 -10.50 -1.23 4.37
N LEU A 26 -10.54 -2.40 3.75
CA LEU A 26 -10.77 -2.56 2.31
C LEU A 26 -11.77 -3.69 2.05
N HIS A 27 -12.73 -3.44 1.15
CA HIS A 27 -13.59 -4.46 0.58
C HIS A 27 -13.02 -4.92 -0.77
N VAL A 28 -12.58 -6.17 -0.85
CA VAL A 28 -11.93 -6.74 -2.03
C VAL A 28 -12.92 -7.64 -2.78
N PHE A 29 -13.39 -7.15 -3.93
CA PHE A 29 -14.40 -7.83 -4.73
C PHE A 29 -13.97 -8.14 -6.16
N GLU A 30 -13.02 -7.40 -6.73
CA GLU A 30 -12.54 -7.65 -8.09
C GLU A 30 -11.78 -8.99 -8.19
N PRO A 31 -12.03 -9.82 -9.22
CA PRO A 31 -11.41 -11.13 -9.35
C PRO A 31 -9.88 -11.14 -9.24
N ARG A 32 -9.20 -10.18 -9.89
CA ARG A 32 -7.72 -10.06 -9.82
C ARG A 32 -7.20 -9.84 -8.41
N TYR A 33 -7.90 -9.03 -7.61
CA TYR A 33 -7.48 -8.73 -6.24
C TYR A 33 -7.96 -9.77 -5.23
N ARG A 34 -9.04 -10.49 -5.53
CA ARG A 34 -9.43 -11.69 -4.76
C ARG A 34 -8.37 -12.78 -4.86
N LYS A 35 -7.83 -13.02 -6.06
CA LYS A 35 -6.70 -13.94 -6.27
C LYS A 35 -5.49 -13.45 -5.47
N MET A 36 -5.10 -12.19 -5.65
CA MET A 36 -3.99 -11.56 -4.93
C MET A 36 -4.10 -11.76 -3.41
N VAL A 37 -5.27 -11.47 -2.81
CA VAL A 37 -5.48 -11.64 -1.36
C VAL A 37 -5.33 -13.10 -0.95
N GLY A 38 -5.90 -14.04 -1.72
CA GLY A 38 -5.71 -15.48 -1.47
C GLY A 38 -4.22 -15.86 -1.47
N ASP A 39 -3.48 -15.48 -2.51
CA ASP A 39 -2.07 -15.84 -2.66
C ASP A 39 -1.18 -15.26 -1.55
N VAL A 40 -1.47 -14.03 -1.09
CA VAL A 40 -0.67 -13.42 -0.01
C VAL A 40 -1.04 -13.93 1.38
N LEU A 41 -2.30 -14.34 1.61
CA LEU A 41 -2.71 -14.90 2.90
C LEU A 41 -2.00 -16.22 3.19
N ASP A 42 -1.68 -17.00 2.16
CA ASP A 42 -0.95 -18.27 2.25
C ASP A 42 0.59 -18.09 2.32
N SER A 43 1.10 -16.84 2.30
CA SER A 43 2.53 -16.55 2.25
C SER A 43 2.98 -15.51 3.29
N HIS A 44 3.13 -14.24 2.88
CA HIS A 44 3.71 -13.16 3.70
C HIS A 44 2.70 -12.08 4.10
N GLN A 45 1.42 -12.24 3.72
CA GLN A 45 0.29 -11.38 4.10
C GLN A 45 0.50 -9.90 3.78
N THR A 46 1.35 -9.57 2.82
CA THR A 46 1.79 -8.19 2.54
C THR A 46 1.47 -7.82 1.10
N ILE A 47 0.88 -6.65 0.89
CA ILE A 47 0.59 -6.09 -0.43
C ILE A 47 1.15 -4.67 -0.53
N GLY A 48 1.45 -4.21 -1.74
CA GLY A 48 1.90 -2.84 -2.01
C GLY A 48 0.74 -1.94 -2.44
N MET A 49 0.35 -0.99 -1.59
CA MET A 49 -0.60 0.04 -1.99
C MET A 49 0.11 1.08 -2.87
N ALA A 50 -0.42 1.31 -4.08
CA ALA A 50 0.08 2.32 -5.01
C ALA A 50 -1.07 3.23 -5.46
N LEU A 51 -0.78 4.51 -5.71
CA LEU A 51 -1.76 5.46 -6.19
C LEU A 51 -1.80 5.44 -7.73
N LEU A 52 -3.00 5.40 -8.31
CA LEU A 52 -3.19 5.60 -9.75
C LEU A 52 -2.85 7.04 -10.16
N GLN A 53 -2.16 7.22 -11.29
CA GLN A 53 -1.94 8.54 -11.89
C GLN A 53 -3.23 9.05 -12.56
N PRO A 54 -3.40 10.39 -12.72
CA PRO A 54 -4.54 10.95 -13.45
C PRO A 54 -4.72 10.36 -14.85
N GLY A 55 -5.98 10.24 -15.31
CA GLY A 55 -6.31 9.65 -16.62
C GLY A 55 -6.31 8.11 -16.62
N TRP A 56 -6.45 7.50 -15.44
CA TRP A 56 -6.51 6.04 -15.27
C TRP A 56 -7.85 5.46 -15.73
N GLU A 57 -8.92 6.23 -15.73
CA GLU A 57 -10.30 5.80 -15.92
C GLU A 57 -10.51 4.97 -17.20
N PRO A 58 -10.01 5.40 -18.37
CA PRO A 58 -10.18 4.62 -19.61
C PRO A 58 -9.43 3.28 -19.59
N HIS A 59 -8.43 3.14 -18.71
CA HIS A 59 -7.50 2.02 -18.69
C HIS A 59 -7.61 1.16 -17.42
N TYR A 60 -8.60 1.41 -16.57
CA TYR A 60 -8.70 0.80 -15.23
C TYR A 60 -8.64 -0.74 -15.22
N GLN A 61 -9.27 -1.36 -16.23
CA GLN A 61 -9.30 -2.82 -16.39
C GLN A 61 -7.96 -3.40 -16.86
N GLY A 62 -7.10 -2.59 -17.46
CA GLY A 62 -5.76 -2.96 -17.86
C GLY A 62 -4.73 -2.58 -16.80
N ARG A 63 -3.69 -1.88 -17.26
CA ARG A 63 -2.57 -1.43 -16.43
C ARG A 63 -2.42 0.11 -16.51
N PRO A 64 -3.30 0.90 -15.86
CA PRO A 64 -3.18 2.35 -15.84
C PRO A 64 -1.88 2.81 -15.13
N ALA A 65 -1.30 3.95 -15.51
CA ALA A 65 -0.07 4.41 -14.86
C ALA A 65 -0.25 4.57 -13.33
N ILE A 66 0.79 4.22 -12.57
CA ILE A 66 0.83 4.36 -11.10
C ILE A 66 1.99 5.23 -10.68
N TYR A 67 1.89 5.87 -9.52
CA TYR A 67 3.03 6.56 -8.93
C TYR A 67 4.09 5.55 -8.49
N PRO A 68 5.40 5.86 -8.66
CA PRO A 68 6.48 4.90 -8.42
C PRO A 68 6.77 4.64 -6.94
N ILE A 69 6.16 5.40 -6.04
CA ILE A 69 6.29 5.23 -4.59
C ILE A 69 4.94 4.82 -4.02
N GLY A 70 4.95 3.72 -3.27
CA GLY A 70 3.79 3.20 -2.56
C GLY A 70 4.10 2.93 -1.09
N CYS A 71 3.15 2.31 -0.39
CA CYS A 71 3.34 1.84 0.97
C CYS A 71 2.97 0.35 1.07
N ALA A 72 3.88 -0.45 1.59
CA ALA A 72 3.63 -1.84 1.89
C ALA A 72 2.68 -1.92 3.07
N GLY A 73 1.59 -2.66 2.93
CA GLY A 73 0.60 -2.89 3.96
C GLY A 73 0.53 -4.36 4.33
N LEU A 74 0.53 -4.63 5.63
CA LEU A 74 0.30 -5.96 6.19
C LEU A 74 -1.21 -6.16 6.38
N ILE A 75 -1.73 -7.27 5.90
CA ILE A 75 -3.09 -7.72 6.20
C ILE A 75 -3.10 -8.24 7.63
N GLU A 76 -3.56 -7.40 8.57
CA GLU A 76 -3.66 -7.72 9.99
C GLU A 76 -4.93 -8.50 10.33
N GLN A 77 -5.97 -8.34 9.51
CA GLN A 77 -7.21 -9.10 9.61
C GLN A 77 -7.76 -9.39 8.21
N SER A 78 -8.35 -10.56 8.05
CA SER A 78 -9.06 -10.97 6.83
C SER A 78 -10.32 -11.73 7.19
N GLU A 79 -11.43 -11.33 6.59
CA GLU A 79 -12.73 -11.99 6.70
C GLU A 79 -13.14 -12.43 5.28
N PRO A 80 -13.13 -13.74 4.98
CA PRO A 80 -13.68 -14.23 3.72
C PRO A 80 -15.20 -14.05 3.70
N LEU A 81 -15.72 -13.70 2.52
CA LEU A 81 -17.13 -13.48 2.27
C LEU A 81 -17.62 -14.39 1.12
N ASP A 82 -18.93 -14.41 0.91
CA ASP A 82 -19.54 -15.13 -0.20
C ASP A 82 -18.91 -14.75 -1.55
N GLN A 83 -18.87 -15.76 -2.43
CA GLN A 83 -18.28 -15.63 -3.77
C GLN A 83 -16.79 -15.26 -3.70
N GLY A 84 -16.07 -15.68 -2.67
CA GLY A 84 -14.61 -15.51 -2.54
C GLY A 84 -14.14 -14.06 -2.43
N ARG A 85 -15.02 -13.16 -2.01
CA ARG A 85 -14.68 -11.76 -1.68
C ARG A 85 -14.03 -11.71 -0.29
N TYR A 86 -13.40 -10.59 0.04
CA TYR A 86 -12.80 -10.39 1.36
C TYR A 86 -13.11 -9.01 1.92
N ASN A 87 -13.32 -8.91 3.23
CA ASN A 87 -12.98 -7.69 3.96
C ASN A 87 -11.58 -7.88 4.55
N ILE A 88 -10.71 -6.91 4.37
CA ILE A 88 -9.36 -6.93 4.97
C ILE A 88 -9.10 -5.63 5.73
N LEU A 89 -8.29 -5.74 6.79
CA LEU A 89 -7.71 -4.58 7.47
C LEU A 89 -6.22 -4.55 7.18
N LEU A 90 -5.79 -3.57 6.39
CA LEU A 90 -4.38 -3.30 6.16
C LEU A 90 -3.84 -2.40 7.27
N ARG A 91 -2.63 -2.65 7.78
CA ARG A 91 -1.82 -1.60 8.43
C ARG A 91 -0.59 -1.29 7.59
N GLY A 92 -0.37 -0.02 7.30
CA GLY A 92 0.84 0.44 6.61
C GLY A 92 2.10 0.12 7.40
N VAL A 93 3.15 -0.33 6.72
CA VAL A 93 4.41 -0.79 7.32
C VAL A 93 5.54 0.17 6.97
N THR A 94 5.87 0.27 5.69
CA THR A 94 6.97 1.11 5.20
C THR A 94 6.68 1.58 3.79
N ARG A 95 7.33 2.66 3.37
CA ARG A 95 7.29 3.13 1.98
C ARG A 95 8.16 2.22 1.12
N PHE A 96 7.85 2.12 -0.16
CA PHE A 96 8.70 1.43 -1.13
C PHE A 96 8.74 2.18 -2.45
N ARG A 97 9.81 1.97 -3.22
CA ARG A 97 9.93 2.37 -4.62
C ARG A 97 9.75 1.14 -5.50
N ILE A 98 8.95 1.28 -6.55
CA ILE A 98 8.82 0.28 -7.61
C ILE A 98 10.07 0.34 -8.48
N LEU A 99 10.75 -0.79 -8.64
CA LEU A 99 11.91 -0.93 -9.52
C LEU A 99 11.50 -1.45 -10.90
N GLU A 100 10.73 -2.53 -10.91
CA GLU A 100 10.33 -3.24 -12.12
C GLU A 100 8.99 -3.95 -11.90
N GLU A 101 8.08 -3.89 -12.88
CA GLU A 101 6.85 -4.68 -12.89
C GLU A 101 7.04 -5.97 -13.68
N HIS A 102 6.49 -7.06 -13.15
CA HIS A 102 6.55 -8.40 -13.73
C HIS A 102 5.19 -8.85 -14.24
N ASP A 103 5.21 -9.69 -15.27
CA ASP A 103 4.01 -10.35 -15.83
C ASP A 103 3.81 -11.75 -15.24
N GLY A 104 2.65 -12.35 -15.51
CA GLY A 104 2.33 -13.74 -15.12
C GLY A 104 1.14 -13.88 -14.19
N GLU A 105 0.69 -12.80 -13.56
CA GLU A 105 -0.48 -12.76 -12.67
C GLU A 105 -1.53 -11.76 -13.18
N PRO A 106 -2.82 -11.94 -12.84
CA PRO A 106 -3.88 -11.01 -13.21
C PRO A 106 -3.83 -9.70 -12.41
N TYR A 107 -3.08 -9.68 -11.31
CA TYR A 107 -2.71 -8.49 -10.55
C TYR A 107 -1.27 -8.09 -10.87
N ARG A 108 -0.89 -6.86 -10.52
CA ARG A 108 0.48 -6.38 -10.72
C ARG A 108 1.42 -7.01 -9.70
N LEU A 109 2.58 -7.43 -10.16
CA LEU A 109 3.66 -7.90 -9.31
C LEU A 109 4.89 -7.03 -9.59
N ALA A 110 5.62 -6.61 -8.56
CA ALA A 110 6.77 -5.75 -8.77
C ALA A 110 7.95 -6.08 -7.85
N SER A 111 9.16 -5.93 -8.37
CA SER A 111 10.35 -5.79 -7.55
C SER A 111 10.38 -4.40 -6.93
N ILE A 112 10.70 -4.33 -5.64
CA ILE A 112 10.62 -3.09 -4.86
C ILE A 112 11.90 -2.84 -4.08
N ASP A 113 12.14 -1.58 -3.78
CA ASP A 113 13.16 -1.14 -2.82
C ASP A 113 12.48 -0.48 -1.62
N ALA A 114 12.80 -0.94 -0.41
CA ALA A 114 12.18 -0.44 0.81
C ALA A 114 12.77 0.94 1.17
N LEU A 115 11.90 1.93 1.35
CA LEU A 115 12.29 3.29 1.72
C LEU A 115 12.12 3.48 3.23
N GLY A 116 13.22 3.36 3.97
CA GLY A 116 13.28 3.73 5.38
C GLY A 116 13.35 5.24 5.58
N ASP A 117 13.03 5.69 6.78
CA ASP A 117 13.31 7.06 7.20
C ASP A 117 14.77 7.15 7.66
N GLU A 118 15.46 8.22 7.25
CA GLU A 118 16.77 8.53 7.79
C GLU A 118 16.61 9.24 9.15
N PRO A 119 17.41 8.90 10.16
CA PRO A 119 17.38 9.58 11.44
C PRO A 119 17.77 11.06 11.24
N GLY A 120 16.88 11.97 11.63
CA GLY A 120 17.13 13.40 11.64
C GLY A 120 17.82 13.88 12.91
N ASP A 121 18.33 15.12 12.88
CA ASP A 121 18.81 15.80 14.09
C ASP A 121 17.68 15.94 15.13
N PRO A 122 17.86 15.46 16.38
CA PRO A 122 16.79 15.45 17.38
C PRO A 122 16.20 16.83 17.70
N ALA A 123 17.02 17.88 17.73
CA ALA A 123 16.54 19.23 18.03
C ALA A 123 15.65 19.77 16.89
N SER A 124 16.08 19.56 15.65
CA SER A 124 15.32 19.90 14.46
C SER A 124 14.00 19.14 14.38
N LEU A 125 14.00 17.83 14.69
CA LEU A 125 12.80 17.00 14.71
C LEU A 125 11.78 17.49 15.76
N GLU A 126 12.24 17.85 16.96
CA GLU A 126 11.36 18.37 18.01
C GLU A 126 10.76 19.74 17.64
N GLU A 127 11.54 20.61 17.02
CA GLU A 127 11.05 21.88 16.51
C GLU A 127 9.97 21.69 15.43
N MET A 128 10.22 20.81 14.45
CA MET A 128 9.26 20.49 13.40
C MET A 128 7.99 19.86 13.98
N ARG A 129 8.12 18.91 14.92
CA ARG A 129 6.98 18.28 15.60
C ARG A 129 6.10 19.32 16.27
N ARG A 130 6.68 20.27 17.02
CA ARG A 130 5.94 21.36 17.65
C ARG A 130 5.23 22.24 16.63
N LYS A 131 5.87 22.58 15.51
CA LYS A 131 5.26 23.37 14.42
C LYS A 131 4.06 22.64 13.80
N VAL A 132 4.20 21.34 13.52
CA VAL A 132 3.12 20.51 12.96
C VAL A 132 1.95 20.41 13.92
N LEU A 133 2.18 20.09 15.20
CA LEU A 133 1.12 19.99 16.20
C LEU A 133 0.38 21.33 16.38
N ALA A 134 1.11 22.44 16.39
CA ALA A 134 0.52 23.76 16.49
C ALA A 134 -0.29 24.15 15.24
N ALA A 135 0.00 23.59 14.06
CA ALA A 135 -0.77 23.82 12.84
C ALA A 135 -2.04 22.96 12.81
N ILE A 136 -1.96 21.68 13.21
CA ILE A 136 -3.10 20.76 13.25
C ILE A 136 -4.12 21.21 14.30
N GLY A 137 -3.66 21.59 15.51
CA GLY A 137 -4.54 22.00 16.61
C GLY A 137 -5.29 23.32 16.40
N ARG A 138 -5.00 24.07 15.32
CA ARG A 138 -5.71 25.30 14.94
C ARG A 138 -6.82 25.06 13.91
N ALA A 139 -6.98 23.83 13.41
CA ALA A 139 -7.96 23.46 12.39
C ALA A 139 -9.22 22.80 12.99
N SER A 140 -9.53 23.04 14.28
CA SER A 140 -10.70 22.51 14.99
C SER A 140 -11.50 23.63 15.64
#